data_AF-A0A3D2V5H7-F1
#
_entry.id   AF-A0A3D2V5H7-F1
#
_cell.length_a   1.000
_cell.length_b   1.000
_cell.length_c   1.000
_cell.angle_alpha   90.00
_cell.angle_beta   90.00
_cell.angle_gamma   90.00
#
_symmetry.space_group_name_H-M   'P 1'
#
loop_
_entity.id
_entity.type
_entity.pdbx_description
1 polymer ?
#
loop_
_entity_poly.entity_id
_entity_poly.type
_entity_poly.pdbx_seq_one_letter_code
_entity_poly.pdbx_strand_id
1 'polypeptide(L)'
;EGIAHRGDFDLRSHMEGKLDPNTNPLEVETNEHGQPKWRGSGKDLSYRDDLSGEKYVPHVIEPSAGADRATLAFLCEAYTEDEVPDEKGNMQVRTVMKFHPRLAPIKAAVFPLVKKDGMPEVAKKIYSELKPHFNVFYDEKGAVGRRYRRQDEAGTPYCITVDGQTLDDNTVTIRDRDSLV
;
A
#
# COMPACT_ATOMS: atom_id res chain seq x y z
N GLU A 1 3.31 8.93 -12.36
CA GLU A 1 3.15 7.60 -12.99
C GLU A 1 2.86 7.82 -14.47
N GLY A 2 3.00 6.81 -15.33
CA GLY A 2 2.84 6.99 -16.78
C GLY A 2 2.20 5.79 -17.45
N ILE A 3 1.31 6.06 -18.40
CA ILE A 3 0.76 5.06 -19.31
C ILE A 3 1.41 5.33 -20.67
N ALA A 4 2.30 4.44 -21.10
CA ALA A 4 3.01 4.56 -22.36
C ALA A 4 2.38 3.66 -23.43
N HIS A 5 2.28 4.16 -24.66
CA HIS A 5 2.05 3.33 -25.84
C HIS A 5 3.40 3.01 -26.46
N ARG A 6 3.90 1.79 -26.27
CA ARG A 6 5.22 1.36 -26.74
C ARG A 6 5.19 0.78 -28.15
N GLY A 7 4.00 0.55 -28.70
CA GLY A 7 3.85 -0.14 -29.98
C GLY A 7 4.46 -1.53 -29.89
N ASP A 8 5.08 -1.98 -30.98
CA ASP A 8 5.78 -3.27 -31.07
C ASP A 8 7.29 -3.16 -30.73
N PHE A 9 7.76 -1.99 -30.31
CA PHE A 9 9.18 -1.66 -30.16
C PHE A 9 9.95 -2.68 -29.29
N ASP A 10 9.41 -3.05 -28.12
CA ASP A 10 10.12 -3.93 -27.19
C ASP A 10 10.30 -5.33 -27.76
N LEU A 11 9.23 -5.91 -28.28
CA LEU A 11 9.22 -7.27 -28.80
C LEU A 11 10.10 -7.37 -30.05
N ARG A 12 9.97 -6.41 -30.97
CA ARG A 12 10.84 -6.35 -32.16
C ARG A 12 12.30 -6.10 -31.79
N SER A 13 12.58 -5.20 -30.84
CA SER A 13 13.95 -4.96 -30.38
C SER A 13 14.60 -6.20 -29.77
N HIS A 14 13.83 -6.98 -28.99
CA HIS A 14 14.29 -8.23 -28.40
C HIS A 14 14.41 -9.39 -29.41
N MET A 15 13.67 -9.36 -30.51
CA MET A 15 13.72 -10.38 -31.57
C MET A 15 14.80 -10.07 -32.61
N GLU A 16 14.75 -8.88 -33.21
CA GLU A 16 15.50 -8.46 -34.41
C GLU A 16 16.84 -7.79 -34.06
N GLY A 17 16.87 -7.03 -32.95
CA GLY A 17 17.98 -6.16 -32.58
C GLY A 17 17.53 -4.73 -32.33
N LYS A 18 18.43 -3.87 -31.84
CA LYS A 18 18.07 -2.50 -31.45
C LYS A 18 17.45 -1.72 -32.61
N LEU A 19 16.23 -1.22 -32.41
CA LEU A 19 15.52 -0.37 -33.36
C LEU A 19 15.94 1.10 -33.23
N ASP A 20 15.97 1.83 -34.35
CA ASP A 20 16.23 3.27 -34.37
C ASP A 20 14.93 4.06 -34.07
N PRO A 21 14.83 4.74 -32.92
CA PRO A 21 13.63 5.49 -32.55
C PRO A 21 13.35 6.71 -33.45
N ASN A 22 14.29 7.12 -34.29
CA ASN A 22 14.10 8.23 -35.23
C ASN A 22 13.47 7.81 -36.57
N THR A 23 13.30 6.49 -36.78
CA THR A 23 12.70 5.94 -38.01
C THR A 23 11.21 5.68 -37.82
N ASN A 24 10.43 5.86 -38.89
CA ASN A 24 9.01 5.52 -38.92
C ASN A 24 8.65 4.94 -40.30
N PRO A 25 8.43 3.61 -40.44
CA PRO A 25 8.38 2.61 -39.37
C PRO A 25 9.73 2.41 -38.68
N LEU A 26 9.70 1.82 -37.48
CA LEU A 26 10.93 1.51 -36.74
C LEU A 26 11.78 0.47 -37.48
N GLU A 27 13.02 0.84 -37.80
CA GLU A 27 14.00 0.01 -38.50
C GLU A 27 15.12 -0.45 -37.57
N VAL A 28 15.73 -1.61 -37.85
CA VAL A 28 16.85 -2.15 -37.07
C VAL A 28 18.13 -1.37 -37.39
N GLU A 29 18.87 -0.94 -36.37
CA GLU A 29 20.19 -0.35 -36.57
C GLU A 29 21.15 -1.40 -37.18
N THR A 30 21.67 -1.14 -38.38
CA THR A 30 22.61 -2.04 -39.07
C THR A 30 24.07 -1.57 -39.01
N ASN A 31 25.01 -2.52 -39.13
CA ASN A 31 26.43 -2.23 -39.35
C ASN A 31 26.74 -2.06 -40.86
N GLU A 32 28.02 -1.84 -41.20
CA GLU A 32 28.51 -1.69 -42.58
C GLU A 32 28.24 -2.90 -43.49
N HIS A 33 27.90 -4.06 -42.91
CA HIS A 33 27.57 -5.29 -43.62
C HIS A 33 26.06 -5.58 -43.68
N GLY A 34 25.21 -4.63 -43.27
CA GLY A 34 23.74 -4.78 -43.28
C GLY A 34 23.21 -5.74 -42.21
N GLN A 35 24.04 -6.14 -41.23
CA GLN A 35 23.61 -6.98 -40.11
C GLN A 35 23.20 -6.11 -38.92
N PRO A 36 22.31 -6.58 -38.02
CA PRO A 36 21.97 -5.86 -36.80
C PRO A 36 23.24 -5.49 -36.01
N LYS A 37 23.44 -4.19 -35.80
CA LYS A 37 24.57 -3.65 -35.03
C LYS A 37 24.55 -4.16 -33.59
N TRP A 38 23.35 -4.27 -33.02
CA TRP A 38 23.09 -4.89 -31.72
C TRP A 38 22.13 -6.04 -31.92
N ARG A 39 22.60 -7.28 -31.72
CA ARG A 39 21.81 -8.48 -31.99
C ARG A 39 20.69 -8.66 -30.96
N GLY A 40 19.49 -8.94 -31.45
CA GLY A 40 18.39 -9.48 -30.66
C GLY A 40 18.59 -10.97 -30.36
N SER A 41 17.63 -11.56 -29.66
CA SER A 41 17.63 -12.98 -29.31
C SER A 41 17.41 -13.92 -30.51
N GLY A 42 16.84 -13.42 -31.61
CA GLY A 42 16.44 -14.21 -32.78
C GLY A 42 15.28 -15.18 -32.53
N LYS A 43 14.69 -15.18 -31.33
CA LYS A 43 13.50 -15.99 -31.02
C LYS A 43 12.26 -15.28 -31.55
N ASP A 44 11.38 -16.04 -32.21
CA ASP A 44 10.10 -15.53 -32.70
C ASP A 44 9.21 -15.16 -31.49
N LEU A 45 8.94 -13.85 -31.35
CA LEU A 45 8.05 -13.29 -30.33
C LEU A 45 6.71 -12.83 -30.95
N SER A 46 6.40 -13.26 -32.18
CA SER A 46 5.11 -12.98 -32.80
C SER A 46 3.98 -13.77 -32.14
N TYR A 47 2.80 -13.17 -32.14
CA TYR A 47 1.55 -13.84 -31.80
C TYR A 47 0.85 -14.29 -33.07
N ARG A 48 0.25 -15.48 -33.03
CA ARG A 48 -0.63 -15.97 -34.09
C ARG A 48 -2.06 -15.86 -33.63
N ASP A 49 -2.88 -15.12 -34.36
CA ASP A 49 -4.32 -15.09 -34.13
C ASP A 49 -4.96 -16.36 -34.71
N ASP A 50 -5.70 -17.09 -33.88
CA ASP A 50 -6.32 -18.36 -34.27
C ASP A 50 -7.53 -18.15 -35.19
N LEU A 51 -8.17 -16.98 -35.17
CA LEU A 51 -9.34 -16.67 -35.99
C LEU A 51 -8.97 -16.30 -37.43
N SER A 52 -8.03 -15.37 -37.61
CA SER A 52 -7.55 -14.94 -38.93
C SER A 52 -6.44 -15.83 -39.48
N GLY A 53 -5.71 -16.53 -38.61
CA GLY A 53 -4.49 -17.27 -38.96
C GLY A 53 -3.26 -16.38 -39.15
N GLU A 54 -3.40 -15.05 -39.01
CA GLU A 54 -2.32 -14.08 -39.21
C GLU A 54 -1.31 -14.09 -38.05
N LYS A 55 -0.04 -13.86 -38.39
CA LYS A 55 1.03 -13.62 -37.41
C LYS A 55 1.39 -12.15 -37.39
N TYR A 56 1.46 -11.56 -36.19
CA TYR A 56 1.87 -10.18 -35.99
C TYR A 56 2.64 -10.01 -34.67
N VAL A 57 3.38 -8.92 -34.55
CA VAL A 57 3.99 -8.52 -33.27
C VAL A 57 3.01 -7.59 -32.55
N PRO A 58 2.51 -7.95 -31.36
CA PRO A 58 1.49 -7.15 -30.69
C PRO A 58 2.05 -5.81 -30.20
N HIS A 59 1.18 -4.80 -30.20
CA HIS A 59 1.48 -3.53 -29.56
C HIS A 59 1.31 -3.62 -28.04
N VAL A 60 2.18 -2.92 -27.30
CA VAL A 60 2.18 -2.89 -25.84
C VAL A 60 1.72 -1.53 -25.33
N ILE A 61 0.67 -1.55 -24.50
CA ILE A 61 0.33 -0.46 -23.60
C ILE A 61 0.95 -0.78 -22.25
N GLU A 62 1.81 0.09 -21.74
CA GLU A 62 2.55 -0.10 -20.49
C GLU A 62 2.09 0.92 -19.43
N PRO A 63 1.23 0.50 -18.49
CA PRO A 63 1.02 1.22 -17.24
C PRO A 63 2.21 0.98 -16.31
N SER A 64 2.98 2.03 -16.03
CA SER A 64 4.11 1.99 -15.11
C SER A 64 3.92 2.97 -13.95
N ALA A 65 3.95 2.42 -12.75
CA ALA A 65 3.72 3.10 -11.48
C ALA A 65 4.93 2.92 -10.56
N GLY A 66 5.37 3.99 -9.92
CA GLY A 66 6.55 3.97 -9.05
C GLY A 66 6.14 3.72 -7.60
N ALA A 67 6.50 2.57 -7.03
CA ALA A 67 6.08 2.18 -5.69
C ALA A 67 6.43 3.23 -4.61
N ASP A 68 7.63 3.82 -4.67
CA ASP A 68 8.06 4.87 -3.75
C ASP A 68 7.22 6.14 -3.88
N ARG A 69 6.89 6.55 -5.12
CA ARG A 69 6.07 7.74 -5.38
C ARG A 69 4.63 7.51 -4.96
N ALA A 70 4.08 6.33 -5.21
CA ALA A 70 2.76 5.94 -4.73
C ALA A 70 2.71 5.95 -3.20
N THR A 71 3.74 5.40 -2.54
CA THR A 71 3.86 5.44 -1.08
C THR A 71 3.88 6.88 -0.57
N LEU A 72 4.74 7.73 -1.13
CA LEU A 72 4.80 9.15 -0.76
C LEU A 72 3.46 9.85 -1.00
N ALA A 73 2.78 9.61 -2.12
CA ALA A 73 1.47 10.17 -2.41
C ALA A 73 0.45 9.76 -1.34
N PHE A 74 0.41 8.49 -0.94
CA PHE A 74 -0.48 8.02 0.13
C PHE A 74 -0.13 8.64 1.49
N LEU A 75 1.16 8.83 1.80
CA LEU A 75 1.58 9.52 3.02
C LEU A 75 1.11 10.98 3.02
N CYS A 76 1.35 11.70 1.93
CA CYS A 76 0.97 13.11 1.80
C CYS A 76 -0.56 13.31 1.85
N GLU A 77 -1.32 12.45 1.18
CA GLU A 77 -2.79 12.51 1.17
C GLU A 77 -3.39 12.15 2.53
N ALA A 78 -2.82 11.15 3.23
CA ALA A 78 -3.31 10.74 4.53
C ALA A 78 -2.95 11.74 5.64
N TYR A 79 -1.84 12.46 5.53
CA TYR A 79 -1.41 13.40 6.56
C TYR A 79 -2.44 14.51 6.77
N THR A 80 -3.01 14.58 7.96
CA THR A 80 -4.00 15.58 8.34
C THR A 80 -3.69 16.10 9.73
N GLU A 81 -3.88 17.41 9.93
CA GLU A 81 -3.95 18.02 11.25
C GLU A 81 -5.39 18.44 11.52
N ASP A 82 -5.99 17.96 12.61
CA ASP A 82 -7.32 18.37 13.05
C ASP A 82 -7.29 18.72 14.56
N GLU A 83 -8.37 19.29 15.06
CA GLU A 83 -8.50 19.65 16.46
C GLU A 83 -9.43 18.69 17.19
N VAL A 84 -9.01 18.24 18.37
CA VAL A 84 -9.82 17.37 19.23
C VAL A 84 -9.84 17.89 20.67
N PRO A 85 -10.97 17.75 21.38
CA PRO A 85 -11.04 18.15 22.77
C PRO A 85 -10.14 17.25 23.64
N ASP A 86 -9.48 17.84 24.61
CA ASP A 86 -8.79 17.13 25.67
C ASP A 86 -9.75 16.69 26.79
N GLU A 87 -9.21 16.01 27.81
CA GLU A 87 -9.98 15.58 28.99
C GLU A 87 -10.67 16.76 29.73
N LYS A 88 -10.25 18.00 29.49
CA LYS A 88 -10.79 19.23 30.07
C LYS A 88 -11.67 20.03 29.08
N GLY A 89 -11.89 19.50 27.87
CA GLY A 89 -12.68 20.13 26.82
C GLY A 89 -11.95 21.23 26.02
N ASN A 90 -10.65 21.42 26.21
CA ASN A 90 -9.89 22.37 25.39
C ASN A 90 -9.49 21.71 24.07
N MET A 91 -9.67 22.43 22.96
CA MET A 91 -9.28 21.95 21.64
C MET A 91 -7.74 21.88 21.54
N GLN A 92 -7.24 20.72 21.14
CA GLN A 92 -5.83 20.45 20.92
C GLN A 92 -5.63 19.95 19.50
N VAL A 93 -4.64 20.53 18.82
CA VAL A 93 -4.21 20.04 17.50
C VAL A 93 -3.66 18.62 17.66
N ARG A 94 -4.03 17.75 16.73
CA ARG A 94 -3.43 16.44 16.56
C ARG A 94 -3.05 16.19 15.12
N THR A 95 -1.96 15.47 14.95
CA THR A 95 -1.59 14.88 13.67
C THR A 95 -2.23 13.49 13.58
N VAL A 96 -2.89 13.22 12.46
CA VAL A 96 -3.52 11.93 12.17
C VAL A 96 -3.23 11.54 10.72
N MET A 97 -2.82 10.28 10.52
CA MET A 97 -2.65 9.72 9.18
C MET A 97 -3.94 9.03 8.75
N LYS A 98 -4.78 9.72 7.98
CA LYS A 98 -6.08 9.25 7.47
C LYS A 98 -5.95 8.26 6.33
N PHE A 99 -5.10 7.23 6.48
CA PHE A 99 -5.02 6.17 5.48
C PHE A 99 -6.38 5.50 5.30
N HIS A 100 -6.71 5.14 4.06
CA HIS A 100 -7.79 4.20 3.83
C HIS A 100 -7.52 2.90 4.63
N PRO A 101 -8.51 2.29 5.32
CA PRO A 101 -8.27 1.13 6.20
C PRO A 101 -7.56 -0.04 5.52
N ARG A 102 -7.75 -0.22 4.21
CA ARG A 102 -7.03 -1.22 3.39
C ARG A 102 -5.53 -0.95 3.26
N LEU A 103 -5.09 0.31 3.27
CA LEU A 103 -3.70 0.73 3.15
C LEU A 103 -3.00 0.95 4.49
N ALA A 104 -3.74 1.20 5.57
CA ALA A 104 -3.17 1.45 6.89
C ALA A 104 -2.15 0.35 7.30
N PRO A 105 -0.95 0.70 7.78
CA PRO A 105 0.08 -0.29 8.11
C PRO A 105 -0.37 -1.27 9.20
N ILE A 106 -1.11 -0.76 10.20
CA ILE A 106 -1.70 -1.52 11.30
C ILE A 106 -3.22 -1.38 11.17
N LYS A 107 -3.95 -2.49 11.31
CA LYS A 107 -5.41 -2.53 11.15
C LYS A 107 -6.15 -2.28 12.46
N ALA A 108 -5.61 -2.81 13.55
CA ALA A 108 -6.12 -2.57 14.88
C ALA A 108 -4.99 -2.55 15.92
N ALA A 109 -5.18 -1.76 16.97
CA ALA A 109 -4.29 -1.76 18.14
C ALA A 109 -5.08 -2.16 19.39
N VAL A 110 -4.53 -3.03 20.23
CA VAL A 110 -5.19 -3.56 21.42
C VAL A 110 -4.47 -3.10 22.68
N PHE A 111 -5.22 -2.51 23.62
CA PHE A 111 -4.71 -1.83 24.80
C PHE A 111 -5.44 -2.27 26.06
N PRO A 112 -4.75 -2.70 27.13
CA PRO A 112 -5.35 -2.73 28.46
C PRO A 112 -5.40 -1.31 29.02
N LEU A 113 -6.51 -0.89 29.63
CA LEU A 113 -6.67 0.45 30.21
C LEU A 113 -5.62 0.69 31.29
N VAL A 114 -5.43 -0.29 32.18
CA VAL A 114 -4.36 -0.33 33.18
C VAL A 114 -3.51 -1.60 33.05
N LYS A 115 -2.25 -1.53 33.47
CA LYS A 115 -1.31 -2.65 33.45
C LYS A 115 -1.42 -3.54 34.69
N LYS A 116 -2.64 -3.90 35.07
CA LYS A 116 -2.96 -4.74 36.24
C LYS A 116 -4.38 -5.28 36.14
N ASP A 117 -4.83 -5.97 37.18
CA ASP A 117 -6.20 -6.41 37.36
C ASP A 117 -6.71 -7.34 36.24
N GLY A 118 -5.83 -8.16 35.64
CA GLY A 118 -6.21 -9.14 34.61
C GLY A 118 -6.47 -8.56 33.20
N MET A 119 -6.52 -7.24 33.05
CA MET A 119 -6.77 -6.59 31.76
C MET A 119 -5.68 -6.88 30.71
N PRO A 120 -4.37 -6.90 31.04
CA PRO A 120 -3.33 -7.25 30.08
C PRO A 120 -3.50 -8.65 29.50
N GLU A 121 -3.94 -9.62 30.29
CA GLU A 121 -4.17 -11.01 29.87
C GLU A 121 -5.30 -11.09 28.84
N VAL A 122 -6.42 -10.41 29.10
CA VAL A 122 -7.55 -10.33 28.17
C VAL A 122 -7.16 -9.58 26.89
N ALA A 123 -6.46 -8.45 27.01
CA ALA A 123 -5.96 -7.70 25.85
C ALA A 123 -5.00 -8.53 24.98
N LYS A 124 -4.11 -9.32 25.59
CA LYS A 124 -3.22 -10.24 24.86
C LYS A 124 -3.97 -11.37 24.19
N LYS A 125 -5.05 -11.87 24.80
CA LYS A 125 -5.92 -12.88 24.19
C LYS A 125 -6.56 -12.33 22.91
N ILE A 126 -7.20 -11.16 22.98
CA ILE A 126 -7.81 -10.49 21.81
C ILE A 126 -6.77 -10.22 20.73
N TYR A 127 -5.60 -9.69 21.10
CA TYR A 127 -4.49 -9.49 20.18
C TYR A 127 -4.08 -10.80 19.47
N SER A 128 -3.98 -11.89 20.22
CA SER A 128 -3.58 -13.21 19.68
C SER A 128 -4.64 -13.79 18.75
N GLU A 129 -5.92 -13.53 19.00
CA GLU A 129 -7.03 -13.95 18.13
C GLU A 129 -7.10 -13.14 16.83
N LEU A 130 -6.74 -11.85 16.85
CA LEU A 130 -6.76 -10.99 15.66
C LEU A 130 -5.53 -11.17 14.77
N LYS A 131 -4.36 -11.45 15.36
CA LYS A 131 -3.06 -11.52 14.67
C LYS A 131 -3.00 -12.48 13.46
N PRO A 132 -3.66 -13.64 13.43
CA PRO A 132 -3.68 -14.51 12.25
C PRO A 132 -4.41 -13.91 11.05
N HIS A 133 -5.30 -12.94 11.27
CA HIS A 133 -6.16 -12.37 10.25
C HIS A 133 -5.73 -10.97 9.81
N PHE A 134 -5.09 -10.20 10.69
CA PHE A 134 -4.75 -8.80 10.46
C PHE A 134 -3.39 -8.43 11.04
N ASN A 135 -2.72 -7.44 10.44
CA ASN A 135 -1.58 -6.80 11.08
C ASN A 135 -2.06 -5.93 12.24
N VAL A 136 -1.86 -6.40 13.47
CA VAL A 136 -2.33 -5.75 14.69
C VAL A 136 -1.19 -5.41 15.64
N PHE A 137 -1.42 -4.40 16.48
CA PHE A 137 -0.45 -3.89 17.44
C PHE A 137 -0.95 -4.09 18.87
N TYR A 138 -0.04 -4.34 19.81
CA TYR A 138 -0.35 -4.42 21.25
C TYR A 138 0.55 -3.47 22.01
N ASP A 139 -0.03 -2.71 22.94
CA ASP A 139 0.75 -1.86 23.85
C ASP A 139 0.06 -1.65 25.20
N GLU A 140 0.87 -1.70 26.26
CA GLU A 140 0.49 -1.50 27.65
C GLU A 140 1.33 -0.42 28.35
N LYS A 141 2.20 0.28 27.59
CA LYS A 141 3.11 1.29 28.13
C LYS A 141 2.51 2.69 28.06
N GLY A 142 2.41 3.33 29.21
CA GLY A 142 1.92 4.71 29.34
C GLY A 142 0.40 4.81 29.37
N ALA A 143 -0.08 6.05 29.50
CA ALA A 143 -1.51 6.34 29.55
C ALA A 143 -2.21 5.99 28.22
N VAL A 144 -3.48 5.57 28.28
CA VAL A 144 -4.25 5.16 27.08
C VAL A 144 -4.34 6.29 26.04
N GLY A 145 -4.50 7.54 26.47
CA GLY A 145 -4.50 8.70 25.56
C GLY A 145 -3.22 8.83 24.74
N ARG A 146 -2.04 8.57 25.34
CA ARG A 146 -0.76 8.57 24.60
C ARG A 146 -0.66 7.42 23.60
N ARG A 147 -1.29 6.28 23.90
CA ARG A 147 -1.36 5.14 22.98
C ARG A 147 -2.26 5.45 21.79
N TYR A 148 -3.42 6.07 22.01
CA TYR A 148 -4.29 6.55 20.93
C TYR A 148 -3.58 7.55 20.03
N ARG A 149 -2.90 8.57 20.58
CA ARG A 149 -2.13 9.55 19.78
C ARG A 149 -1.11 8.89 18.86
N ARG A 150 -0.34 7.91 19.37
CA ARG A 150 0.63 7.17 18.55
C ARG A 150 -0.03 6.39 17.41
N GLN A 151 -1.22 5.86 17.64
CA GLN A 151 -1.97 5.14 16.60
C GLN A 151 -2.63 6.07 15.59
N ASP A 152 -3.09 7.25 16.03
CA ASP A 152 -3.58 8.29 15.13
C ASP A 152 -2.45 8.73 14.18
N GLU A 153 -1.25 8.99 14.71
CA GLU A 153 -0.04 9.31 13.94
C GLU A 153 0.43 8.16 13.03
N ALA A 154 0.23 6.90 13.44
CA ALA A 154 0.53 5.73 12.61
C ALA A 154 -0.59 5.41 11.60
N GLY A 155 -1.75 6.05 11.73
CA GLY A 155 -2.92 5.88 10.89
C GLY A 155 -3.70 4.59 11.08
N THR A 156 -3.58 3.96 12.26
CA THR A 156 -4.31 2.74 12.62
C THR A 156 -5.81 3.03 12.71
N PRO A 157 -6.68 2.34 11.95
CA PRO A 157 -8.12 2.64 11.91
C PRO A 157 -8.85 2.42 13.24
N TYR A 158 -8.51 1.35 13.96
CA TYR A 158 -9.25 0.94 15.16
C TYR A 158 -8.33 0.75 16.37
N CYS A 159 -8.70 1.35 17.49
CA CYS A 159 -8.08 1.07 18.78
C CYS A 159 -9.08 0.36 19.70
N ILE A 160 -8.73 -0.83 20.14
CA ILE A 160 -9.54 -1.69 21.02
C ILE A 160 -8.99 -1.58 22.42
N THR A 161 -9.80 -1.11 23.36
CA THR A 161 -9.42 -0.94 24.76
C THR A 161 -10.19 -1.90 25.65
N VAL A 162 -9.44 -2.63 26.47
CA VAL A 162 -9.92 -3.53 27.52
C VAL A 162 -9.89 -2.76 28.84
N ASP A 163 -11.04 -2.59 29.46
CA ASP A 163 -11.18 -1.90 30.75
C ASP A 163 -11.70 -2.86 31.85
N GLY A 164 -12.09 -2.31 33.00
CA GLY A 164 -12.63 -3.10 34.10
C GLY A 164 -13.97 -3.75 33.77
N GLN A 165 -14.81 -3.06 32.98
CA GLN A 165 -16.13 -3.56 32.61
C GLN A 165 -16.00 -4.78 31.68
N THR A 166 -14.97 -4.81 30.83
CA THR A 166 -14.66 -5.98 29.99
C THR A 166 -14.55 -7.28 30.80
N LEU A 167 -14.06 -7.22 32.04
CA LEU A 167 -13.90 -8.42 32.89
C LEU A 167 -15.23 -8.94 33.41
N ASP A 168 -16.24 -8.07 33.51
CA ASP A 168 -17.56 -8.41 34.03
C ASP A 168 -18.50 -8.87 32.90
N ASP A 169 -18.46 -8.21 31.73
CA ASP A 169 -19.44 -8.41 30.66
C ASP A 169 -18.87 -8.90 29.31
N ASN A 170 -17.55 -9.09 29.21
CA ASN A 170 -16.84 -9.47 27.99
C ASN A 170 -17.03 -8.50 26.80
N THR A 171 -17.34 -7.24 27.06
CA THR A 171 -17.40 -6.19 26.02
C THR A 171 -16.13 -5.34 26.02
N VAL A 172 -15.78 -4.79 24.85
CA VAL A 172 -14.60 -3.91 24.70
C VAL A 172 -15.01 -2.60 24.06
N THR A 173 -14.25 -1.55 24.36
CA THR A 173 -14.41 -0.25 23.70
C THR A 173 -13.59 -0.24 22.41
N ILE A 174 -14.21 0.07 21.28
CA ILE A 174 -13.53 0.29 20.00
C ILE A 174 -13.61 1.77 19.69
N ARG A 175 -12.47 2.43 19.56
CA ARG A 175 -12.35 3.81 19.11
C ARG A 175 -11.96 3.85 17.64
N ASP A 176 -12.79 4.47 16.81
CA ASP A 176 -12.48 4.79 15.43
C ASP A 176 -11.54 6.00 15.31
N ARG A 177 -10.56 5.92 14.41
CA ARG A 177 -9.52 6.95 14.22
C ARG A 177 -10.09 8.31 13.80
N ASP A 178 -11.05 8.30 12.88
CA ASP A 178 -11.52 9.50 12.21
C ASP A 178 -12.64 10.18 12.99
N SER A 179 -13.62 9.40 13.44
CA SER A 179 -14.80 9.89 14.18
C SER A 179 -14.59 10.05 15.69
N LEU A 180 -13.59 9.36 16.26
CA LEU A 180 -13.27 9.36 17.70
C LEU A 180 -14.33 8.73 18.60
N VAL A 181 -15.32 8.07 18.01
CA VAL A 181 -16.37 7.34 18.69
C VAL A 181 -16.10 5.84 18.61
#